data_AF-A0AAP8N854-F1
#
_entry.id   AF-A0AAP8N854-F1
#
_cell.length_a   1.000
_cell.length_b   1.000
_cell.length_c   1.000
_cell.angle_alpha   90.00
_cell.angle_beta   90.00
_cell.angle_gamma   90.00
#
_symmetry.space_group_name_H-M   'P 1'
#
loop_
_entity.id
_entity.type
_entity.pdbx_description
1 polymer ?
#
loop_
_entity_poly.entity_id
_entity_poly.type
_entity_poly.pdbx_seq_one_letter_code
_entity_poly.pdbx_strand_id
1 'polypeptide(L)' 'MKIAFFDSGMGGLTVLNEAMKQLPNEEFLYFADTLHV' A
#
# COMPACT_ATOMS: atom_id res chain seq x y z
N MET A 1 3.64 -9.48 10.86
CA MET A 1 2.21 -9.10 10.88
C MET A 1 1.81 -8.81 9.42
N LYS A 2 0.51 -8.73 9.09
CA LYS A 2 0.06 -8.41 7.72
C LYS A 2 -0.59 -7.03 7.71
N ILE A 3 -0.12 -6.15 6.84
CA ILE A 3 -0.59 -4.77 6.72
C ILE A 3 -1.21 -4.59 5.33
N ALA A 4 -2.47 -4.16 5.28
CA ALA A 4 -3.16 -3.88 4.04
C ALA A 4 -3.31 -2.37 3.81
N PHE A 5 -2.99 -1.94 2.60
CA PHE A 5 -3.20 -0.58 2.11
C PHE A 5 -4.36 -0.61 1.11
N PHE A 6 -5.33 0.28 1.33
CA PHE A 6 -6.44 0.51 0.42
C PHE A 6 -6.33 1.94 -0.12
N ASP A 7 -6.30 2.08 -1.44
CA ASP A 7 -6.20 3.37 -2.12
C ASP A 7 -7.19 3.45 -3.28
N SER A 8 -7.51 4.65 -3.74
CA SER A 8 -8.31 4.82 -4.96
C SER A 8 -7.48 4.57 -6.23
N GLY A 9 -6.16 4.64 -6.18
CA GLY A 9 -5.35 4.58 -7.40
C GLY A 9 -3.89 4.13 -7.20
N MET A 10 -3.01 4.69 -8.04
CA MET A 10 -1.56 4.46 -7.96
C MET A 10 -0.86 5.41 -6.98
N GLY A 11 -1.55 6.44 -6.47
CA GLY A 11 -0.96 7.46 -5.61
C GLY A 11 -0.43 6.89 -4.29
N GLY A 12 -1.16 5.93 -3.72
CA GLY A 12 -0.79 5.24 -2.48
C GLY A 12 0.47 4.39 -2.57
N LEU A 13 1.01 4.12 -3.77
CA LEU A 13 2.29 3.41 -3.92
C LEU A 13 3.47 4.19 -3.31
N THR A 14 3.39 5.52 -3.29
CA THR A 14 4.42 6.35 -2.64
C THR A 14 4.46 6.12 -1.13
N VAL A 15 3.29 6.00 -0.51
CA VAL A 15 3.14 5.71 0.91
C VAL A 15 3.57 4.26 1.21
N LEU A 16 3.14 3.30 0.38
CA LEU A 16 3.57 1.91 0.49
C LEU A 16 5.10 1.77 0.45
N ASN A 17 5.75 2.48 -0.47
CA ASN A 17 7.21 2.47 -0.60
C ASN A 17 7.92 2.97 0.68
N GLU A 18 7.42 4.03 1.30
CA GLU A 18 7.97 4.50 2.58
C GLU A 18 7.68 3.54 3.73
N ALA A 19 6.50 2.90 3.75
CA ALA A 19 6.16 1.88 4.74
C ALA A 19 7.08 0.66 4.66
N MET A 20 7.39 0.17 3.45
CA MET A 20 8.32 -0.94 3.25
C MET A 20 9.74 -0.63 3.74
N LYS A 21 10.20 0.62 3.62
CA LYS A 21 11.51 1.04 4.14
C LYS A 21 11.54 1.09 5.67
N GLN A 22 10.47 1.55 6.30
CA GLN A 22 10.39 1.69 7.77
C GLN A 22 10.05 0.38 8.48
N LEU A 23 9.33 -0.52 7.81
CA LEU A 23 8.84 -1.78 8.34
C LEU A 23 9.27 -2.96 7.44
N PRO A 24 10.58 -3.24 7.34
CA PRO A 24 11.12 -4.18 6.35
C PRO A 24 10.75 -5.65 6.59
N ASN A 25 10.23 -5.98 7.77
CA ASN A 25 9.87 -7.36 8.16
C ASN A 25 8.36 -7.62 8.05
N GLU A 26 7.58 -6.65 7.60
CA GLU A 26 6.12 -6.78 7.48
C GLU A 26 5.72 -7.24 6.07
N GLU A 27 4.65 -8.02 6.00
CA GLU A 27 4.05 -8.43 4.74
C GLU A 27 2.93 -7.44 4.35
N PHE A 28 3.01 -6.90 3.14
CA PHE A 28 2.08 -5.89 2.64
C PHE A 28 1.15 -6.42 1.56
N LEU A 29 -0.11 -5.98 1.60
CA LEU A 29 -1.08 -6.10 0.52
C LEU A 29 -1.54 -4.70 0.10
N TYR A 30 -1.42 -4.36 -1.17
CA TYR A 30 -1.93 -3.10 -1.71
C TYR A 30 -3.12 -3.40 -2.62
N PHE A 31 -4.28 -2.84 -2.28
CA PHE A 31 -5.49 -2.94 -3.07
C PHE A 31 -5.89 -1.53 -3.54
N ALA A 32 -5.91 -1.34 -4.86
CA ALA A 32 -6.35 -0.10 -5.47
C ALA A 32 -7.74 -0.27 -6.09
N ASP A 33 -8.68 0.57 -5.69
CA ASP A 33 -10.01 0.65 -6.30
C ASP A 33 -10.01 1.58 -7.52
N THR A 34 -9.32 1.15 -8.57
CA THR A 34 -9.08 1.97 -9.78
C THR A 34 -10.30 2.13 -10.70
N LEU A 35 -11.37 1.36 -10.46
CA LEU A 35 -12.60 1.39 -11.27
C LEU A 35 -13.64 2.39 -10.75
N HIS A 36 -13.45 2.96 -9.57
CA HIS A 36 -14.32 3.98 -8.96
C HIS A 36 -13.66 5.37 -8.84
N VAL A 37 -12.64 5.65 -9.68
CA VAL A 37 -11.92 6.94 -9.75
C VAL A 37 -12.52 7.87 -10.79
#